data_AF-A0A3D1R2R4-F1
#
_entry.id   AF-A0A3D1R2R4-F1
#
_cell.length_a   1.000
_cell.length_b   1.000
_cell.length_c   1.000
_cell.angle_alpha   90.00
_cell.angle_beta   90.00
_cell.angle_gamma   90.00
#
_symmetry.space_group_name_H-M   'P 1'
#
loop_
_entity.id
_entity.type
_entity.pdbx_description
1 polymer ?
#
loop_
_entity_poly.entity_id
_entity_poly.type
_entity_poly.pdbx_seq_one_letter_code
_entity_poly.pdbx_strand_id
1 'polypeptide(L)'
;TPFDVIAAVRRRDQEAGESLEREMRRFRPRLIVNQARTEADRQVGEAVVGAWRKYFGLEMDYLGAIGYDDEVWKAVRKRRPLLIERPLAETAQALARIADRIIALDRTSERVEP
;
A
#
# COMPACT_ATOMS: atom_id res chain seq x y z
N THR A 1 -17.50 -10.36 -7.41
CA THR A 1 -16.12 -9.95 -7.11
C THR A 1 -15.28 -10.02 -8.38
N PRO A 2 -14.05 -9.49 -8.43
CA PRO A 2 -13.15 -9.61 -9.57
C PRO A 2 -12.90 -11.07 -9.99
N PHE A 3 -12.89 -12.01 -9.04
CA PHE A 3 -12.90 -13.45 -9.35
C PHE A 3 -14.11 -13.89 -10.17
N ASP A 4 -15.31 -13.43 -9.82
CA ASP A 4 -16.53 -13.77 -10.57
C ASP A 4 -16.48 -13.25 -12.00
N VAL A 5 -15.84 -12.09 -12.20
CA VAL A 5 -15.62 -11.50 -13.54
C VAL A 5 -14.66 -12.38 -14.35
N ILE A 6 -13.50 -12.75 -13.79
CA ILE A 6 -12.55 -13.67 -14.45
C ILE A 6 -13.25 -14.99 -14.81
N ALA A 7 -13.98 -15.58 -13.87
CA ALA A 7 -14.69 -16.83 -14.10
C ALA A 7 -15.77 -16.70 -15.19
N ALA A 8 -16.47 -15.57 -15.24
CA ALA A 8 -17.48 -15.31 -16.27
C ALA A 8 -16.88 -15.12 -17.67
N VAL A 9 -15.70 -14.46 -17.76
CA VAL A 9 -14.97 -14.30 -19.02
C VAL A 9 -14.42 -15.65 -19.48
N ARG A 10 -13.74 -16.38 -18.60
CA ARG A 10 -13.16 -17.71 -18.89
C ARG A 10 -14.17 -18.71 -19.43
N ARG A 11 -15.42 -18.68 -18.96
CA ARG A 11 -16.50 -19.54 -19.48
C ARG A 11 -16.90 -19.24 -20.92
N ARG A 12 -16.73 -17.99 -21.39
CA ARG A 12 -17.06 -17.57 -22.75
C ARG A 12 -15.86 -17.66 -23.68
N ASP A 13 -14.69 -17.32 -23.15
CA ASP A 13 -13.42 -17.29 -23.86
C ASP A 13 -12.30 -17.61 -22.87
N GLN A 14 -11.69 -18.77 -23.03
CA GLN A 14 -10.65 -19.25 -22.14
C GLN A 14 -9.39 -18.37 -22.21
N GLU A 15 -8.95 -18.00 -23.40
CA GLU A 15 -7.73 -17.22 -23.62
C GLU A 15 -7.88 -15.81 -23.06
N ALA A 16 -9.02 -15.16 -23.31
CA ALA A 16 -9.33 -13.85 -22.74
C ALA A 16 -9.39 -13.90 -21.21
N GLY A 17 -9.97 -14.97 -20.63
CA GLY A 17 -10.03 -15.17 -19.19
C GLY A 17 -8.65 -15.34 -18.54
N GLU A 18 -7.75 -16.08 -19.19
CA GLU A 18 -6.35 -16.22 -18.75
C GLU A 18 -5.58 -14.91 -18.87
N SER A 19 -5.78 -14.15 -19.96
CA SER A 19 -5.16 -12.84 -20.13
C SER A 19 -5.60 -11.84 -19.06
N LEU A 20 -6.90 -11.79 -18.79
CA LEU A 20 -7.46 -10.95 -17.73
C LEU A 20 -6.92 -11.33 -16.35
N GLU A 21 -6.80 -12.63 -16.04
CA GLU A 21 -6.23 -13.07 -14.78
C GLU A 21 -4.76 -12.64 -14.64
N ARG A 22 -3.96 -12.73 -15.71
CA ARG A 22 -2.57 -12.26 -15.71
C ARG A 22 -2.47 -10.77 -15.44
N GLU A 23 -3.28 -9.95 -16.11
CA GLU A 23 -3.29 -8.49 -15.89
C GLU A 23 -3.76 -8.14 -14.48
N MET A 24 -4.79 -8.80 -13.99
CA MET A 24 -5.27 -8.56 -12.63
C MET A 24 -4.22 -8.92 -11.57
N ARG A 25 -3.42 -9.98 -11.78
CA ARG A 25 -2.32 -10.35 -10.87
C ARG A 25 -1.21 -9.29 -10.82
N ARG A 26 -1.07 -8.45 -11.85
CA ARG A 26 -0.15 -7.31 -11.84
C ARG A 26 -0.68 -6.14 -10.99
N PHE A 27 -1.98 -6.10 -10.74
CA PHE A 27 -2.58 -5.08 -9.88
C PHE A 27 -2.34 -5.39 -8.40
N ARG A 28 -1.20 -4.91 -7.90
CA ARG A 28 -0.73 -5.07 -6.51
C ARG A 28 -0.61 -3.70 -5.84
N PRO A 29 -1.72 -3.12 -5.34
CA PRO A 29 -1.69 -1.81 -4.70
C PRO A 29 -0.81 -1.80 -3.44
N ARG A 30 -0.29 -0.63 -3.11
CA ARG A 30 0.53 -0.40 -1.91
C ARG A 30 -0.28 0.44 -0.91
N LEU A 31 -0.31 0.01 0.35
CA LEU A 31 -1.12 0.61 1.42
C LEU A 31 -0.24 1.27 2.48
N ILE A 32 -0.60 2.49 2.86
CA ILE A 32 -0.07 3.18 4.05
C ILE A 32 -1.27 3.58 4.91
N VAL A 33 -1.20 3.28 6.22
CA VAL A 33 -2.19 3.79 7.17
C VAL A 33 -1.66 5.08 7.77
N ASN A 34 -2.41 6.17 7.66
CA ASN A 34 -2.01 7.47 8.20
C ASN A 34 -2.84 7.82 9.44
N GLN A 35 -2.29 8.70 10.29
CA GLN A 35 -2.93 9.22 11.49
C GLN A 35 -3.37 8.14 12.49
N ALA A 36 -2.60 7.06 12.62
CA ALA A 36 -2.85 6.04 13.63
C ALA A 36 -2.66 6.61 15.04
N ARG A 37 -3.69 6.57 15.88
CA ARG A 37 -3.66 7.11 17.26
C ARG A 37 -3.48 6.02 18.30
N THR A 38 -3.94 4.82 17.98
CA THR A 38 -3.91 3.65 18.85
C THR A 38 -3.17 2.50 18.19
N GLU A 39 -2.83 1.49 18.99
CA GLU A 39 -2.26 0.25 18.46
C GLU A 39 -3.24 -0.49 17.54
N ALA A 40 -4.55 -0.42 17.84
CA ALA A 40 -5.58 -0.95 16.97
C ALA A 40 -5.56 -0.26 15.59
N ASP A 41 -5.40 1.07 15.55
CA ASP A 41 -5.30 1.81 14.28
C ASP A 41 -4.06 1.38 13.47
N ARG A 42 -2.94 1.11 14.15
CA ARG A 42 -1.71 0.62 13.50
C ARG A 42 -1.91 -0.75 12.84
N GLN A 43 -2.80 -1.58 13.39
CA GLN A 43 -3.10 -2.92 12.89
C GLN A 43 -4.16 -2.96 11.78
N VAL A 44 -4.86 -1.85 11.51
CA VAL A 44 -5.86 -1.76 10.42
C VAL A 44 -5.26 -2.16 9.07
N GLY A 45 -4.00 -1.82 8.81
CA GLY A 45 -3.34 -2.16 7.55
C GLY A 45 -3.32 -3.67 7.25
N GLU A 46 -2.98 -4.48 8.25
CA GLU A 46 -2.98 -5.95 8.14
C GLU A 46 -4.39 -6.50 7.90
N ALA A 47 -5.39 -5.94 8.60
CA ALA A 47 -6.78 -6.33 8.41
C ALA A 47 -7.28 -6.01 6.97
N VAL A 48 -6.87 -4.87 6.42
CA VAL A 48 -7.21 -4.48 5.04
C VAL A 48 -6.53 -5.40 4.03
N VAL A 49 -5.26 -5.76 4.22
CA VAL A 49 -4.57 -6.75 3.36
C VAL A 49 -5.28 -8.10 3.40
N GLY A 50 -5.65 -8.58 4.59
CA GLY A 50 -6.40 -9.83 4.74
C GLY A 50 -7.75 -9.80 4.03
N ALA A 51 -8.50 -8.70 4.17
CA ALA A 51 -9.77 -8.51 3.47
C ALA A 51 -9.58 -8.43 1.95
N TRP A 52 -8.56 -7.72 1.48
CA TRP A 52 -8.22 -7.58 0.07
C TRP A 52 -7.98 -8.95 -0.57
N ARG A 53 -7.13 -9.77 0.06
CA ARG A 53 -6.86 -11.14 -0.39
C ARG A 53 -8.11 -12.02 -0.32
N LYS A 54 -8.92 -11.90 0.73
CA LYS A 54 -10.14 -12.71 0.88
C LYS A 54 -11.20 -12.41 -0.18
N TYR A 55 -11.44 -11.14 -0.50
CA TYR A 55 -12.52 -10.73 -1.40
C TYR A 55 -12.10 -10.62 -2.86
N PHE A 56 -10.84 -10.29 -3.12
CA PHE A 56 -10.33 -10.06 -4.47
C PHE A 56 -9.31 -11.10 -4.91
N GLY A 57 -8.66 -11.81 -3.98
CA GLY A 57 -7.57 -12.77 -4.25
C GLY A 57 -6.36 -12.18 -4.95
N LEU A 58 -6.24 -10.86 -4.87
CA LEU A 58 -5.11 -10.12 -5.33
C LEU A 58 -4.21 -9.85 -4.12
N GLU A 59 -2.93 -9.64 -4.39
CA GLU A 59 -1.97 -9.26 -3.36
C GLU A 59 -1.99 -7.74 -3.16
N MET A 60 -1.62 -7.28 -1.97
CA MET A 60 -1.47 -5.88 -1.61
C MET A 60 -0.26 -5.75 -0.68
N ASP A 61 0.58 -4.75 -0.93
CA ASP A 61 1.76 -4.50 -0.11
C ASP A 61 1.46 -3.48 0.98
N TYR A 62 1.46 -3.91 2.23
CA TYR A 62 1.38 -2.98 3.35
C TYR A 62 2.74 -2.37 3.66
N LEU A 63 2.85 -1.05 3.45
CA LEU A 63 4.09 -0.30 3.65
C LEU A 63 4.28 0.18 5.08
N GLY A 64 3.23 0.17 5.91
CA GLY A 64 3.27 0.52 7.33
C GLY A 64 2.29 1.63 7.72
N ALA A 65 2.34 1.99 9.01
CA ALA A 65 1.52 3.06 9.58
C ALA A 65 2.35 4.29 9.95
N ILE A 66 1.76 5.46 9.78
CA ILE A 66 2.25 6.74 10.28
C ILE A 66 1.35 7.14 11.46
N GLY A 67 1.98 7.35 12.61
CA GLY A 67 1.29 7.80 13.81
C GLY A 67 0.69 9.20 13.66
N TYR A 68 -0.33 9.49 14.44
CA TYR A 68 -0.80 10.85 14.63
C TYR A 68 0.23 11.67 15.42
N ASP A 69 0.51 12.89 14.97
CA ASP A 69 1.45 13.82 15.61
C ASP A 69 0.97 15.26 15.40
N ASP A 70 0.67 15.95 16.51
CA ASP A 70 0.20 17.33 16.51
C ASP A 70 1.23 18.31 15.90
N GLU A 71 2.52 17.95 15.92
CA GLU A 71 3.59 18.79 15.38
C GLU A 71 3.59 18.81 13.85
N VAL A 72 2.98 17.82 13.19
CA VAL A 72 2.78 17.82 11.73
C VAL A 72 1.99 19.06 11.31
N TRP A 73 0.96 19.42 12.08
CA TRP A 73 0.15 20.60 11.77
C TRP A 73 0.95 21.90 11.90
N LYS A 74 1.85 21.99 12.89
CA LYS A 74 2.75 23.13 13.05
C LYS A 74 3.72 23.24 11.86
N ALA A 75 4.28 22.12 11.41
CA ALA A 75 5.15 22.06 10.23
C ALA A 75 4.43 22.56 8.97
N VAL A 76 3.19 22.12 8.76
CA VAL A 76 2.32 22.58 7.66
C VAL A 76 2.10 24.10 7.73
N ARG A 77 1.75 24.65 8.90
CA ARG A 77 1.55 26.11 9.06
C ARG A 77 2.81 26.92 8.81
N LYS A 78 3.97 26.39 9.18
CA LYS A 78 5.28 27.00 8.89
C LYS A 78 5.74 26.83 7.44
N ARG A 79 4.99 26.08 6.61
CA ARG A 79 5.36 25.71 5.24
C ARG A 79 6.73 25.03 5.16
N ARG A 80 7.08 24.27 6.20
CA ARG A 80 8.32 23.48 6.25
C ARG A 80 7.94 22.02 6.44
N PRO A 81 8.37 21.10 5.56
CA PRO A 81 8.13 19.68 5.72
C PRO A 81 8.58 19.16 7.08
N LEU A 82 7.81 18.26 7.69
CA LEU A 82 8.11 17.67 9.00
C LEU A 82 9.50 17.02 9.04
N LEU A 83 9.91 16.35 7.96
CA LEU A 83 11.24 15.73 7.84
C LEU A 83 12.39 16.73 8.02
N ILE A 84 12.18 18.00 7.64
CA ILE A 84 13.18 19.07 7.80
C ILE A 84 13.07 19.70 9.18
N GLU A 85 11.86 19.94 9.65
CA GLU A 85 11.62 20.63 10.93
C GLU A 85 11.97 19.74 12.14
N ARG A 86 11.64 18.45 12.07
CA ARG A 86 11.81 17.47 13.16
C ARG A 86 12.21 16.08 12.62
N PRO A 87 13.44 15.91 12.10
CA PRO A 87 13.88 14.64 11.50
C PRO A 87 13.84 13.44 12.46
N LEU A 88 13.96 13.69 13.78
CA LEU A 88 13.97 12.64 14.80
C LEU A 88 12.57 12.31 15.35
N ALA A 89 11.51 12.98 14.89
CA ALA A 89 10.14 12.65 15.31
C ALA A 89 9.76 11.24 14.81
N GLU A 90 8.96 10.50 15.58
CA GLU A 90 8.51 9.15 15.22
C GLU A 90 7.83 9.12 13.84
N THR A 91 7.02 10.13 13.55
CA THR A 91 6.32 10.34 12.26
C THR A 91 7.29 10.61 11.10
N ALA A 92 8.34 11.39 11.33
CA ALA A 92 9.40 11.62 10.36
C ALA A 92 10.17 10.32 10.07
N GLN A 93 10.52 9.56 11.10
CA GLN A 93 11.19 8.27 10.95
C GLN A 93 10.29 7.22 10.27
N ALA A 94 8.99 7.20 10.58
CA ALA A 94 8.02 6.32 9.93
C ALA A 94 7.91 6.63 8.43
N LEU A 95 7.85 7.91 8.07
CA LEU A 95 7.84 8.35 6.68
C LEU A 95 9.13 7.94 5.94
N ALA A 96 10.30 8.09 6.57
CA ALA A 96 11.57 7.65 6.01
C ALA A 96 11.59 6.13 5.74
N ARG A 97 11.15 5.31 6.72
CA ARG A 97 11.05 3.85 6.55
C ARG A 97 10.10 3.45 5.42
N ILE A 98 8.98 4.17 5.26
CA ILE A 98 8.04 3.94 4.15
C ILE A 98 8.70 4.27 2.81
N ALA A 99 9.44 5.39 2.73
CA ALA A 99 10.17 5.75 1.51
C ALA A 99 11.23 4.69 1.15
N ASP A 100 11.98 4.18 2.12
CA ASP A 100 12.95 3.11 1.91
C ASP A 100 12.29 1.84 1.36
N ARG A 101 11.10 1.48 1.88
CA ARG A 101 10.31 0.34 1.38
C ARG A 101 9.84 0.55 -0.06
N ILE A 102 9.40 1.75 -0.41
CA ILE A 102 8.99 2.08 -1.79
C ILE A 102 10.18 1.91 -2.74
N ILE A 103 11.34 2.48 -2.40
CA ILE A 103 12.56 2.37 -3.20
C ILE A 103 12.98 0.90 -3.37
N ALA A 104 12.90 0.09 -2.32
CA ALA A 104 13.23 -1.33 -2.39
C ALA A 104 12.26 -2.10 -3.32
N LEU A 105 10.97 -1.77 -3.30
CA LEU A 105 9.97 -2.38 -4.17
C LEU A 105 10.16 -1.98 -5.63
N ASP A 106 10.44 -0.71 -5.92
CA ASP A 106 10.62 -0.23 -7.30
C ASP A 106 11.84 -0.89 -7.97
N ARG A 107 12.96 -1.03 -7.23
CA ARG A 107 14.12 -1.81 -7.70
C ARG A 107 13.80 -3.28 -7.98
N THR A 108 12.80 -3.83 -7.29
CA THR A 108 12.37 -5.21 -7.51
C THR A 108 11.47 -5.31 -8.73
N SER A 109 10.58 -4.33 -8.94
CA SER A 109 9.73 -4.23 -10.13
C SER A 109 10.55 -4.09 -11.43
N GLU A 110 11.60 -3.26 -11.42
CA GLU A 110 12.50 -3.08 -12.59
C GLU A 110 13.28 -4.35 -12.98
N ARG A 111 13.54 -5.27 -12.04
CA ARG A 111 14.26 -6.53 -12.31
C ARG A 111 13.36 -7.64 -12.84
N VAL A 112 12.04 -7.46 -12.79
CA VAL A 112 11.04 -8.47 -13.16
C VAL A 112 10.46 -8.21 -14.56
N GLU A 113 10.63 -7.02 -15.13
CA GLU A 113 10.28 -6.74 -16.52
C GLU A 113 11.43 -7.14 -17.48
N PRO A 114 11.19 -8.03 -18.46
CA PRO A 114 12.15 -8.39 -19.52
C PRO A 114 12.24 -7.35 -20.64
#